data_AF-A0A1F9YVL2-F1
#
_entry.id   AF-A0A1F9YVL2-F1
#
_cell.length_a   1.000
_cell.length_b   1.000
_cell.length_c   1.000
_cell.angle_alpha   90.00
_cell.angle_beta   90.00
_cell.angle_gamma   90.00
#
_symmetry.space_group_name_H-M   'P 1'
#
loop_
_entity.id
_entity.type
_entity.pdbx_description
1 polymer ?
#
loop_
_entity_poly.entity_id
_entity_poly.type
_entity_poly.pdbx_seq_one_letter_code
_entity_poly.pdbx_strand_id
1 'polypeptide(L)'
;MPKRTENGPFDGKLTRFATSLVLPVDKSRSGECNRCGACCMFFVRCPFLRFEDGKPNTARCAAYKVRPPQCRKYPRTKEEQIHLPCGFQFEE
;
A
#
# COMPACT_ATOMS: atom_id res chain seq x y z
N MET A 1 1.96 26.87 3.11
CA MET A 1 1.44 25.59 2.57
C MET A 1 2.36 25.16 1.44
N PRO A 2 3.19 24.12 1.57
CA PRO A 2 4.04 23.71 0.45
C PRO A 2 3.16 23.23 -0.71
N LYS A 3 3.41 23.80 -1.89
CA LYS A 3 2.66 23.57 -3.13
C LYS A 3 2.82 22.10 -3.53
N ARG A 4 1.69 21.41 -3.76
CA ARG A 4 1.63 20.06 -4.34
C ARG A 4 2.24 20.14 -5.74
N THR A 5 3.46 19.65 -5.91
CA THR A 5 4.09 19.53 -7.22
C THR A 5 3.33 18.48 -8.03
N GLU A 6 3.07 18.79 -9.30
CA GLU A 6 2.45 17.89 -10.25
C GLU A 6 3.39 16.71 -10.49
N ASN A 7 3.03 15.57 -9.91
CA ASN A 7 3.87 14.38 -9.80
C ASN A 7 3.29 13.28 -10.70
N GLY A 8 4.12 12.69 -11.55
CA GLY A 8 3.71 11.75 -12.60
C GLY A 8 3.10 10.44 -12.07
N PRO A 9 2.57 9.56 -12.93
CA PRO A 9 1.83 8.35 -12.52
C PRO A 9 2.63 7.33 -11.69
N PHE A 10 3.95 7.53 -11.55
CA PHE A 10 4.87 6.69 -10.79
C PHE A 10 5.33 7.29 -9.45
N ASP A 11 5.10 8.58 -9.21
CA ASP A 11 5.68 9.31 -8.07
C ASP A 11 5.20 8.80 -6.72
N GLY A 12 3.92 8.41 -6.63
CA GLY A 12 3.37 7.84 -5.41
C GLY A 12 4.05 6.51 -5.01
N LYS A 13 4.51 5.72 -5.98
CA LYS A 13 5.23 4.46 -5.71
C LYS A 13 6.71 4.67 -5.45
N LEU A 14 7.35 5.60 -6.15
CA LEU A 14 8.76 5.98 -5.92
C LEU A 14 8.94 6.63 -4.54
N THR A 15 8.07 7.59 -4.21
CA THR A 15 8.05 8.21 -2.87
C THR A 15 7.83 7.15 -1.80
N ARG A 16 6.83 6.27 -1.97
CA ARG A 16 6.59 5.16 -1.02
C ARG A 16 7.74 4.17 -0.95
N PHE A 17 8.42 3.92 -2.06
CA PHE A 17 9.59 3.05 -2.08
C PHE A 17 10.74 3.66 -1.29
N ALA A 18 11.08 4.93 -1.57
CA ALA A 18 12.13 5.67 -0.87
C ALA A 18 11.81 5.84 0.63
N THR A 19 10.61 6.28 0.98
CA THR A 19 10.20 6.44 2.39
C THR A 19 10.11 5.11 3.12
N SER A 20 9.67 4.04 2.45
CA SER A 20 9.66 2.71 3.08
C SER A 20 11.06 2.14 3.28
N LEU A 21 12.08 2.56 2.54
CA LEU A 21 13.44 2.11 2.82
C LEU A 21 14.03 2.81 4.05
N VAL A 22 13.77 4.10 4.23
CA VAL A 22 14.48 4.93 5.21
C VAL A 22 13.67 5.25 6.47
N LEU A 23 12.34 5.42 6.36
CA LEU A 23 11.52 5.91 7.45
C LEU A 23 10.87 4.78 8.27
N PRO A 24 10.71 4.98 9.60
CA PRO A 24 9.99 4.06 10.46
C PRO A 24 8.48 4.12 10.20
N VAL A 25 7.81 3.02 10.51
CA VAL A 25 6.34 2.93 10.59
C VAL A 25 5.89 3.63 11.86
N ASP A 26 4.74 4.31 11.78
CA ASP A 26 4.10 4.92 12.94
C ASP A 26 3.84 3.87 14.03
N LYS A 27 4.07 4.25 15.28
CA LYS A 27 3.87 3.37 16.43
C LYS A 27 2.40 3.10 16.70
N SER A 28 1.51 4.01 16.29
CA SER A 28 0.06 3.84 16.42
C SER A 28 -0.52 2.87 15.38
N ARG A 29 0.30 2.37 14.44
CA ARG A 29 -0.18 1.44 13.42
C ARG A 29 -0.41 0.04 13.98
N SER A 30 -1.66 -0.40 13.90
CA SER A 30 -2.08 -1.75 14.26
C SER A 30 -2.74 -2.48 13.08
N GLY A 31 -3.00 -3.78 13.26
CA GLY A 31 -3.63 -4.63 12.25
C GLY A 31 -2.66 -5.26 11.24
N GLU A 32 -3.23 -5.84 10.19
CA GLU A 32 -2.47 -6.59 9.18
C GLU A 32 -3.07 -6.48 7.77
N CYS A 33 -2.31 -6.92 6.78
CA CYS A 33 -2.77 -6.95 5.40
C CYS A 33 -3.88 -8.01 5.22
N ASN A 34 -5.14 -7.55 5.18
CA ASN A 34 -6.33 -8.37 4.94
C ASN A 34 -6.57 -8.77 3.47
N ARG A 35 -5.58 -8.56 2.60
CA ARG A 35 -5.63 -8.90 1.16
C ARG A 35 -6.81 -8.28 0.41
N CYS A 36 -7.25 -7.08 0.79
CA CYS A 36 -8.30 -6.35 0.07
C CYS A 36 -7.99 -6.02 -1.41
N GLY A 37 -6.71 -6.04 -1.82
CA GLY A 37 -6.28 -5.72 -3.18
C GLY A 37 -6.26 -4.22 -3.53
N ALA A 38 -6.90 -3.35 -2.72
CA ALA A 38 -6.98 -1.91 -2.99
C ALA A 38 -5.61 -1.25 -3.17
N CYS A 39 -4.67 -1.48 -2.24
CA CYS A 39 -3.29 -0.96 -2.34
C CYS A 39 -2.52 -1.48 -3.56
N CYS A 40 -2.86 -2.68 -4.03
CA CYS A 40 -2.21 -3.35 -5.15
C CYS A 40 -2.75 -2.88 -6.50
N MET A 41 -3.98 -2.37 -6.55
CA MET A 41 -4.58 -1.78 -7.77
C MET A 41 -4.29 -0.28 -7.91
N PHE A 42 -3.94 0.36 -6.80
CA PHE A 42 -3.81 1.81 -6.73
C PHE A 42 -2.70 2.37 -7.65
N PHE A 43 -3.07 3.40 -8.43
CA PHE A 43 -2.35 4.02 -9.56
C PHE A 43 -1.95 3.08 -10.70
N VAL A 44 -1.23 2.01 -10.41
CA VAL A 44 -0.80 1.01 -11.40
C VAL A 44 -1.01 -0.38 -10.80
N ARG A 45 -1.75 -1.23 -11.51
CA ARG A 45 -2.00 -2.62 -11.13
C ARG A 45 -0.69 -3.36 -10.87
N CYS A 46 -0.55 -3.90 -9.66
CA CYS A 46 0.61 -4.69 -9.26
C CYS A 46 0.70 -5.97 -10.12
N PRO A 47 1.87 -6.29 -10.71
CA PRO A 47 2.05 -7.49 -11.53
C PRO A 47 1.93 -8.79 -10.72
N PHE A 48 2.05 -8.73 -9.40
CA PHE A 48 1.87 -9.87 -8.49
C PHE A 48 0.44 -10.03 -7.98
N LEU A 49 -0.48 -9.11 -8.32
CA LEU A 49 -1.88 -9.24 -7.94
C LEU A 49 -2.56 -10.30 -8.81
N ARG A 50 -3.22 -11.26 -8.16
CA ARG A 50 -4.05 -12.30 -8.75
C ARG A 50 -5.46 -12.17 -8.17
N PHE A 51 -6.43 -12.60 -8.94
CA PHE A 51 -7.80 -12.82 -8.49
C PHE A 51 -8.11 -14.28 -8.83
N GLU A 52 -8.91 -14.94 -8.00
CA GLU A 52 -9.47 -16.23 -8.42
C GLU A 52 -10.48 -16.01 -9.53
N ASP A 53 -10.52 -16.96 -10.47
CA ASP A 53 -11.34 -16.85 -11.67
C ASP A 53 -12.81 -16.59 -11.32
N GLY A 54 -13.33 -15.48 -11.84
CA GLY A 54 -14.72 -15.07 -11.66
C GLY A 54 -15.07 -14.40 -10.33
N LYS A 55 -14.12 -14.19 -9.39
CA LYS A 55 -14.42 -13.56 -8.09
C LYS A 55 -13.58 -12.30 -7.82
N PRO A 56 -14.10 -11.09 -8.06
CA PRO A 56 -13.36 -9.83 -7.87
C PRO A 56 -12.91 -9.58 -6.42
N ASN A 57 -13.57 -10.21 -5.44
CA ASN A 57 -13.27 -10.05 -4.01
C ASN A 57 -12.20 -11.03 -3.47
N THR A 58 -11.51 -11.76 -4.35
CA THR A 58 -10.51 -12.78 -3.96
C THR A 58 -9.08 -12.34 -4.28
N ALA A 59 -8.76 -11.07 -4.01
CA ALA A 59 -7.43 -10.54 -4.27
C ALA A 59 -6.36 -11.35 -3.52
N ARG A 60 -5.38 -11.87 -4.27
CA ARG A 60 -4.26 -12.64 -3.75
C ARG A 60 -2.94 -12.06 -4.26
N CYS A 61 -1.98 -11.89 -3.36
CA CYS A 61 -0.62 -11.49 -3.73
C CYS A 61 0.22 -12.74 -3.99
N ALA A 62 0.66 -12.95 -5.23
CA ALA A 62 1.54 -14.06 -5.61
C ALA A 62 2.90 -14.00 -4.90
N ALA A 63 3.36 -12.79 -4.56
CA ALA A 63 4.64 -12.53 -3.90
C ALA A 63 4.49 -12.23 -2.39
N TYR A 64 3.42 -12.69 -1.71
CA TYR A 64 3.11 -12.26 -0.33
C TYR A 64 4.26 -12.51 0.67
N LYS A 65 4.98 -13.63 0.51
CA LYS A 65 6.12 -14.01 1.37
C LYS A 65 7.37 -13.16 1.10
N VAL A 66 7.57 -12.74 -0.15
CA VAL A 66 8.73 -11.96 -0.60
C VAL A 66 8.36 -10.49 -0.84
N ARG A 67 7.33 -10.00 -0.12
CA ARG A 67 6.81 -8.65 -0.31
C ARG A 67 7.94 -7.63 -0.21
N PRO A 68 8.10 -6.78 -1.23
CA PRO A 68 9.02 -5.67 -1.15
C PRO A 68 8.76 -4.80 0.10
N PRO A 69 9.79 -4.14 0.68
CA PRO A 69 9.63 -3.33 1.89
C PRO A 69 8.48 -2.32 1.81
N GLN A 70 8.26 -1.72 0.64
CA GLN A 70 7.15 -0.80 0.40
C GLN A 70 5.77 -1.44 0.63
N CYS A 71 5.59 -2.71 0.29
CA CYS A 71 4.32 -3.41 0.53
C CYS A 71 4.17 -3.87 1.99
N ARG A 72 5.28 -4.08 2.71
CA ARG A 72 5.29 -4.51 4.12
C ARG A 72 5.08 -3.34 5.08
N LYS A 73 5.67 -2.19 4.78
CA LYS A 73 5.59 -0.99 5.61
C LYS A 73 4.38 -0.13 5.29
N TYR A 74 3.70 -0.37 4.19
CA TYR A 74 2.51 0.39 3.81
C TYR A 74 1.24 -0.08 4.55
N PRO A 75 0.36 0.83 5.00
CA PRO A 75 0.61 2.27 5.18
C PRO A 75 1.58 2.51 6.33
N ARG A 76 2.49 3.48 6.17
CA ARG A 76 3.46 3.82 7.22
C ARG A 76 2.86 4.75 8.26
N THR A 77 2.03 5.71 7.83
CA THR A 77 1.29 6.68 8.65
C THR A 77 -0.17 6.78 8.16
N LYS A 78 -1.04 7.42 8.95
CA LYS A 78 -2.48 7.61 8.62
C LYS A 78 -2.66 8.34 7.28
N GLU A 79 -1.82 9.33 6.98
CA GLU A 79 -1.88 10.13 5.76
C GLU A 79 -1.50 9.31 4.52
N GLU A 80 -0.69 8.26 4.68
CA GLU A 80 -0.36 7.36 3.58
C GLU A 80 -1.53 6.42 3.25
N GLN A 81 -2.49 6.19 4.16
CA GLN A 81 -3.64 5.32 3.94
C GLN A 81 -4.71 6.00 3.07
N ILE A 82 -4.43 6.08 1.77
CA ILE A 82 -5.27 6.78 0.79
C ILE A 82 -6.36 5.91 0.13
N HIS A 83 -6.50 4.65 0.53
CA HIS A 83 -7.57 3.77 0.02
C HIS A 83 -8.24 3.00 1.15
N LEU A 84 -9.50 2.68 0.89
CA LEU A 84 -10.31 1.76 1.69
C LEU A 84 -10.97 0.74 0.74
N PRO A 85 -11.20 -0.50 1.19
CA PRO A 85 -10.88 -1.03 2.52
C PRO A 85 -9.38 -1.30 2.74
N CYS A 86 -8.93 -1.30 4.00
CA CYS A 86 -7.57 -1.66 4.42
C CYS A 86 -7.62 -2.31 5.81
N GLY A 87 -6.83 -3.35 6.06
CA GLY A 87 -6.77 -4.03 7.36
C GLY A 87 -5.85 -3.37 8.38
N PHE A 88 -5.11 -2.32 7.98
CA PHE A 88 -4.32 -1.50 8.91
C PHE A 88 -5.15 -0.33 9.43
N GLN A 89 -4.91 0.01 10.70
CA GLN A 89 -5.56 1.09 11.42
C GLN A 89 -4.52 1.91 12.19
N PHE A 90 -4.88 3.14 12.54
CA PHE A 90 -4.04 4.06 13.32
C PHE A 90 -4.86 4.58 14.49
N GLU A 91 -4.32 4.44 15.70
CA GLU A 91 -4.87 5.10 16.89
C GLU A 91 -4.63 6.61 16.78
N GLU A 92 -5.61 7.39 17.22
CA GLU A 92 -5.66 8.85 17.10
C GLU A 92 -4.88 9.56 18.20
#